data_AF-A0A1Q6YTE1-F1
#
_entry.id   AF-A0A1Q6YTE1-F1
#
_cell.length_a   1.000
_cell.length_b   1.000
_cell.length_c   1.000
_cell.angle_alpha   90.00
_cell.angle_beta   90.00
_cell.angle_gamma   90.00
#
_symmetry.space_group_name_H-M   'P 1'
#
loop_
_entity.id
_entity.type
_entity.pdbx_description
1 polymer ?
#
loop_
_entity_poly.entity_id
_entity_poly.type
_entity_poly.pdbx_seq_one_letter_code
_entity_poly.pdbx_strand_id
1 'polypeptide(L)'
;MIRTLDARELGADEVVRRLARPPAALDPSIQRVVDEILADVRARGDAAVLEYTERFDGHAAPSASALAIAPAEWDAADRALASDVKAALAYAAERIERYHAAALPKSWRITDEHGSVLGQEIRPLDRVGVYIPGGRASYPSTVLMTAVPARVAGVRDIVLVTPPGRDGRVDPTVLAAARMAGVTEGWKIGGAQAIGALAYGTSTIHRVDKIVGPGNVYVALAKSRVFGDVGIDMVAGPSEVVVVADAMADPAWIAADLLAQAEHDPMARAVLITDDAELPGRVQTALTDQLERLPRRTIAAEALAQNGALVRVRSLDDAADLANRLAPEHLELLVRVPQALLGRIRHAGAVFVGGQTPEVVGDYVAGPSHVLPTAGTARFSSPLGTEDFVTRTSVIEYAAGGLQAALPHLRALTRIEGLAGHGAAAEVRVNPKAGGKGP
;
A
#
# COMPACT_ATOMS: atom_id res chain seq x y z
N MET A 1 4.77 4.37 29.43
CA MET A 1 6.23 4.14 29.44
C MET A 1 6.50 3.05 28.41
N ILE A 2 7.45 3.27 27.50
CA ILE A 2 7.85 2.27 26.50
C ILE A 2 8.52 1.08 27.21
N ARG A 3 8.27 -0.14 26.76
CA ARG A 3 8.87 -1.35 27.36
C ARG A 3 10.28 -1.60 26.82
N THR A 4 11.13 -2.18 27.64
CA THR A 4 12.46 -2.67 27.24
C THR A 4 12.46 -4.20 27.22
N LEU A 5 13.02 -4.79 26.16
CA LEU A 5 13.15 -6.23 25.98
C LEU A 5 14.61 -6.60 25.77
N ASP A 6 15.07 -7.69 26.37
CA ASP A 6 16.39 -8.24 26.12
C ASP A 6 16.28 -9.54 25.33
N ALA A 7 16.60 -9.48 24.03
CA ALA A 7 16.53 -10.64 23.14
C ALA A 7 17.57 -11.71 23.49
N ARG A 8 18.60 -11.37 24.27
CA ARG A 8 19.65 -12.29 24.72
C ARG A 8 19.12 -13.25 25.79
N GLU A 9 18.13 -12.81 26.55
CA GLU A 9 17.46 -13.60 27.59
C GLU A 9 16.20 -14.29 27.04
N LEU A 10 15.38 -13.55 26.29
CA LEU A 10 14.09 -14.05 25.78
C LEU A 10 14.24 -14.96 24.56
N GLY A 11 15.29 -14.75 23.77
CA GLY A 11 15.41 -15.27 22.41
C GLY A 11 14.56 -14.48 21.41
N ALA A 12 15.00 -14.45 20.15
CA ALA A 12 14.34 -13.68 19.10
C ALA A 12 12.90 -14.13 18.80
N ASP A 13 12.57 -15.42 19.00
CA ASP A 13 11.21 -15.95 18.82
C ASP A 13 10.21 -15.32 19.78
N GLU A 14 10.59 -15.21 21.05
CA GLU A 14 9.73 -14.63 22.06
C GLU A 14 9.59 -13.12 21.88
N VAL A 15 10.67 -12.43 21.50
CA VAL A 15 10.59 -11.00 21.14
C VAL A 15 9.61 -10.80 19.99
N VAL A 16 9.71 -11.58 18.91
CA VAL A 16 8.78 -11.47 17.79
C VAL A 16 7.35 -11.77 18.24
N ARG A 17 7.09 -12.80 19.05
CA ARG A 17 5.74 -13.08 19.56
C ARG A 17 5.16 -11.90 20.35
N ARG A 18 5.97 -11.23 21.17
CA ARG A 18 5.55 -10.06 21.95
C ARG A 18 5.30 -8.81 21.10
N LEU A 19 5.94 -8.73 19.93
CA LEU A 19 5.80 -7.62 19.00
C LEU A 19 4.80 -7.91 17.86
N ALA A 20 4.44 -9.18 17.64
CA ALA A 20 3.58 -9.62 16.54
C ALA A 20 2.13 -9.14 16.72
N ARG A 21 1.51 -8.79 15.59
CA ARG A 21 0.10 -8.39 15.51
C ARG A 21 -0.58 -9.08 14.33
N PRO A 22 -1.05 -10.33 14.50
CA PRO A 22 -1.74 -11.00 13.43
C PRO A 22 -3.08 -10.28 13.14
N PRO A 23 -3.48 -10.12 11.86
CA PRO A 23 -4.80 -9.60 11.48
C PRO A 23 -5.98 -10.35 12.13
N ALA A 24 -5.77 -11.62 12.52
CA ALA A 24 -6.76 -12.44 13.23
C ALA A 24 -7.12 -11.93 14.65
N ALA A 25 -6.42 -10.92 15.18
CA ALA A 25 -6.71 -10.31 16.48
C ALA A 25 -7.80 -9.22 16.44
N LEU A 26 -8.44 -8.98 15.29
CA LEU A 26 -9.49 -7.97 15.17
C LEU A 26 -10.80 -8.41 15.85
N ASP A 27 -11.44 -7.47 16.54
CA ASP A 27 -12.71 -7.68 17.23
C ASP A 27 -13.79 -8.19 16.25
N PRO A 28 -14.46 -9.33 16.53
CA PRO A 28 -15.53 -9.87 15.69
C PRO A 28 -16.69 -8.90 15.42
N SER A 29 -16.91 -7.89 16.27
CA SER A 29 -17.89 -6.84 16.05
C SER A 29 -17.54 -5.94 14.86
N ILE A 30 -16.27 -5.61 14.65
CA ILE A 30 -15.80 -4.82 13.50
C ILE A 30 -16.09 -5.58 12.20
N GLN A 31 -15.89 -6.90 12.22
CA GLN A 31 -16.15 -7.73 11.05
C GLN A 31 -17.62 -7.70 10.64
N ARG A 32 -18.53 -7.91 11.60
CA ARG A 32 -19.97 -7.84 11.33
C ARG A 32 -20.40 -6.49 10.78
N VAL A 33 -19.90 -5.39 11.35
CA VAL A 33 -20.22 -4.04 10.88
C VAL A 33 -19.77 -3.83 9.43
N VAL A 34 -18.56 -4.25 9.06
CA VAL A 34 -18.07 -4.13 7.68
C VAL A 34 -18.90 -4.99 6.72
N ASP A 35 -19.19 -6.24 7.11
CA ASP A 35 -19.96 -7.17 6.28
C ASP A 35 -21.39 -6.64 6.05
N GLU A 36 -22.03 -6.07 7.08
CA GLU A 36 -23.33 -5.40 6.99
C GLU A 36 -23.29 -4.20 6.04
N ILE A 37 -22.31 -3.29 6.20
CA ILE A 37 -22.17 -2.10 5.35
C ILE A 37 -21.99 -2.49 3.87
N LEU A 38 -21.13 -3.47 3.60
CA LEU A 38 -20.88 -3.92 2.23
C LEU A 38 -22.11 -4.59 1.61
N ALA A 39 -22.84 -5.42 2.37
CA ALA A 39 -24.08 -6.03 1.92
C ALA A 39 -25.14 -4.96 1.59
N ASP A 40 -25.26 -3.94 2.43
CA ASP A 40 -26.19 -2.84 2.25
C ASP A 40 -25.86 -2.00 1.01
N VAL A 41 -24.59 -1.66 0.78
CA VAL A 41 -24.18 -0.93 -0.43
C VAL A 41 -24.44 -1.76 -1.68
N ARG A 42 -24.17 -3.07 -1.65
CA ARG A 42 -24.45 -3.96 -2.79
C ARG A 42 -25.95 -4.06 -3.09
N ALA A 43 -26.80 -4.06 -2.06
CA ALA A 43 -28.24 -4.23 -2.22
C ALA A 43 -28.98 -2.92 -2.55
N ARG A 44 -28.56 -1.80 -1.94
CA ARG A 44 -29.29 -0.51 -1.97
C ARG A 44 -28.55 0.61 -2.69
N GLY A 45 -27.28 0.42 -3.07
CA GLY A 45 -26.48 1.39 -3.80
C GLY A 45 -26.40 2.75 -3.10
N ASP A 46 -26.73 3.81 -3.83
CA ASP A 46 -26.66 5.21 -3.40
C ASP A 46 -27.35 5.48 -2.06
N ALA A 47 -28.48 4.81 -1.78
CA ALA A 47 -29.22 5.00 -0.53
C ALA A 47 -28.40 4.59 0.70
N ALA A 48 -27.67 3.48 0.62
CA ALA A 48 -26.79 3.04 1.71
C ALA A 48 -25.57 3.95 1.85
N VAL A 49 -25.01 4.42 0.74
CA VAL A 49 -23.87 5.34 0.75
C VAL A 49 -24.24 6.66 1.46
N LEU A 50 -25.40 7.23 1.13
CA LEU A 50 -25.91 8.44 1.79
C LEU A 50 -26.11 8.24 3.29
N GLU A 51 -26.79 7.15 3.66
CA GLU A 51 -27.08 6.80 5.06
C GLU A 51 -25.80 6.68 5.90
N TYR A 52 -24.79 5.95 5.40
CA TYR A 52 -23.54 5.78 6.14
C TYR A 52 -22.65 7.03 6.14
N THR A 53 -22.73 7.86 5.10
CA THR A 53 -22.04 9.16 5.08
C THR A 53 -22.62 10.11 6.13
N GLU A 54 -23.95 10.18 6.26
CA GLU A 54 -24.59 10.95 7.31
C GLU A 54 -24.25 10.39 8.70
N ARG A 55 -24.35 9.07 8.87
CA ARG A 55 -24.13 8.41 10.16
C ARG A 55 -22.70 8.55 10.68
N PHE A 56 -21.70 8.37 9.82
CA PHE A 56 -20.30 8.31 10.26
C PHE A 56 -19.54 9.63 10.07
N ASP A 57 -19.83 10.36 8.99
CA ASP A 57 -19.15 11.63 8.67
C ASP A 57 -19.96 12.85 9.13
N GLY A 58 -21.24 12.67 9.48
CA GLY A 58 -22.13 13.74 9.95
C GLY A 58 -22.61 14.66 8.82
N HIS A 59 -22.51 14.22 7.57
CA HIS A 59 -22.88 14.99 6.38
C HIS A 59 -24.12 14.39 5.69
N ALA A 60 -25.27 15.04 5.88
CA ALA A 60 -26.54 14.67 5.23
C ALA A 60 -26.65 15.29 3.82
N ALA A 61 -26.04 14.66 2.82
CA ALA A 61 -26.17 15.12 1.44
C ALA A 61 -27.60 14.88 0.90
N PRO A 62 -28.17 15.82 0.10
CA PRO A 62 -29.54 15.70 -0.39
C PRO A 62 -29.71 14.62 -1.48
N SER A 63 -28.62 14.16 -2.10
CA SER A 63 -28.61 13.10 -3.11
C SER A 63 -27.20 12.56 -3.27
N ALA A 64 -27.04 11.37 -3.85
CA ALA A 64 -25.73 10.80 -4.13
C ALA A 64 -24.91 11.67 -5.10
N SER A 65 -25.55 12.29 -6.10
CA SER A 65 -24.85 13.23 -7.00
C SER A 65 -24.30 14.47 -6.27
N ALA A 66 -24.90 14.88 -5.14
CA ALA A 66 -24.36 15.97 -4.33
C ALA A 66 -23.09 15.60 -3.54
N LEU A 67 -22.77 14.30 -3.45
CA LEU A 67 -21.50 13.81 -2.91
C LEU A 67 -20.35 13.94 -3.92
N ALA A 68 -20.64 14.16 -5.21
CA ALA A 68 -19.59 14.45 -6.18
C ALA A 68 -18.87 15.75 -5.82
N ILE A 69 -17.55 15.78 -6.00
CA ILE A 69 -16.76 17.01 -5.82
C ILE A 69 -16.93 17.85 -7.08
N ALA A 70 -17.60 18.99 -6.94
CA ALA A 70 -17.96 19.82 -8.09
C ALA A 70 -16.71 20.50 -8.71
N PRO A 71 -16.68 20.75 -10.05
CA PRO A 71 -15.60 21.49 -10.71
C PRO A 71 -15.18 22.78 -9.99
N ALA A 72 -16.16 23.53 -9.47
CA ALA A 72 -15.91 24.77 -8.74
C ALA A 72 -15.16 24.56 -7.40
N GLU A 73 -15.34 23.41 -6.73
CA GLU A 73 -14.62 23.07 -5.50
C GLU A 73 -13.13 22.82 -5.80
N TRP A 74 -12.82 22.10 -6.89
CA TRP A 74 -11.45 21.91 -7.36
C TRP A 74 -10.76 23.24 -7.68
N ASP A 75 -11.44 24.13 -8.39
CA ASP A 75 -10.88 25.44 -8.76
C ASP A 75 -10.72 26.35 -7.53
N ALA A 76 -11.65 26.30 -6.57
CA ALA A 76 -11.56 27.05 -5.33
C ALA A 76 -10.39 26.57 -4.46
N ALA A 77 -10.16 25.25 -4.41
CA ALA A 77 -9.06 24.66 -3.67
C ALA A 77 -7.68 25.11 -4.20
N ASP A 78 -7.48 25.12 -5.51
CA ASP A 78 -6.22 25.59 -6.11
C ASP A 78 -5.95 27.07 -5.82
N ARG A 79 -7.00 27.91 -5.81
CA ARG A 79 -6.88 29.34 -5.47
C ARG A 79 -6.63 29.60 -3.98
N ALA A 80 -7.10 28.73 -3.11
CA ALA A 80 -6.99 28.89 -1.66
C ALA A 80 -5.62 28.49 -1.11
N LEU A 81 -4.80 27.77 -1.88
CA LEU A 81 -3.48 27.34 -1.46
C LEU A 81 -2.50 28.51 -1.31
N ALA A 82 -1.80 28.54 -0.18
CA ALA A 82 -0.61 29.35 -0.03
C ALA A 82 0.48 28.89 -1.02
N SER A 83 1.29 29.84 -1.50
CA SER A 83 2.28 29.59 -2.55
C SER A 83 3.37 28.60 -2.13
N ASP A 84 3.75 28.60 -0.85
CA ASP A 84 4.70 27.66 -0.26
C ASP A 84 4.15 26.24 -0.21
N VAL A 85 2.88 26.05 0.17
CA VAL A 85 2.21 24.74 0.14
C VAL A 85 2.11 24.22 -1.29
N LYS A 86 1.73 25.07 -2.25
CA LYS A 86 1.67 24.71 -3.67
C LYS A 86 3.04 24.29 -4.20
N ALA A 87 4.10 24.99 -3.82
CA ALA A 87 5.47 24.65 -4.18
C ALA A 87 5.91 23.31 -3.56
N ALA A 88 5.57 23.05 -2.29
CA ALA A 88 5.89 21.80 -1.62
C ALA A 88 5.18 20.60 -2.27
N LEU A 89 3.88 20.73 -2.61
CA LEU A 89 3.14 19.69 -3.32
C LEU A 89 3.72 19.43 -4.71
N ALA A 90 4.08 20.49 -5.45
CA ALA A 90 4.71 20.36 -6.77
C ALA A 90 6.07 19.66 -6.68
N TYR A 91 6.88 20.02 -5.69
CA TYR A 91 8.17 19.39 -5.44
C TYR A 91 8.02 17.89 -5.11
N ALA A 92 7.07 17.52 -4.25
CA ALA A 92 6.76 16.12 -3.95
C ALA A 92 6.30 15.37 -5.21
N ALA A 93 5.33 15.92 -5.94
CA ALA A 93 4.75 15.29 -7.13
C ALA A 93 5.81 15.02 -8.21
N GLU A 94 6.71 15.98 -8.47
CA GLU A 94 7.80 15.81 -9.46
C GLU A 94 8.72 14.65 -9.08
N ARG A 95 9.07 14.51 -7.80
CA ARG A 95 9.98 13.48 -7.33
C ARG A 95 9.34 12.10 -7.34
N ILE A 96 8.07 12.01 -6.95
CA ILE A 96 7.26 10.80 -7.02
C ILE A 96 7.13 10.35 -8.48
N GLU A 97 6.78 11.27 -9.38
CA GLU A 97 6.67 10.99 -10.81
C GLU A 97 8.00 10.47 -11.39
N ARG A 98 9.12 11.12 -11.07
CA ARG A 98 10.45 10.70 -11.54
C ARG A 98 10.80 9.29 -11.09
N TYR A 99 10.53 8.95 -9.83
CA TYR A 99 10.80 7.60 -9.29
C TYR A 99 9.93 6.55 -9.99
N HIS A 100 8.63 6.79 -10.07
CA HIS A 100 7.68 5.83 -10.65
C HIS A 100 7.82 5.68 -12.17
N ALA A 101 8.22 6.73 -12.89
CA ALA A 101 8.51 6.64 -14.32
C ALA A 101 9.72 5.71 -14.59
N ALA A 102 10.73 5.73 -13.73
CA ALA A 102 11.87 4.82 -13.82
C ALA A 102 11.50 3.36 -13.49
N ALA A 103 10.52 3.17 -12.59
CA ALA A 103 10.05 1.85 -12.15
C ALA A 103 8.96 1.23 -13.05
N LEU A 104 8.48 1.93 -14.09
CA LEU A 104 7.41 1.45 -14.96
C LEU A 104 7.82 0.17 -15.72
N PRO A 105 7.11 -0.96 -15.54
CA PRO A 105 7.38 -2.19 -16.30
C PRO A 105 7.18 -2.01 -17.79
N LYS A 106 7.98 -2.71 -18.60
CA LYS A 106 7.91 -2.64 -20.08
C LYS A 106 7.48 -3.99 -20.65
N SER A 107 6.67 -3.95 -21.72
CA SER A 107 6.41 -5.14 -22.54
C SER A 107 7.72 -5.68 -23.12
N TRP A 108 7.83 -7.00 -23.22
CA TRP A 108 9.01 -7.67 -23.78
C TRP A 108 8.61 -8.87 -24.63
N ARG A 109 9.53 -9.26 -25.53
CA ARG A 109 9.38 -10.42 -26.41
C ARG A 109 10.71 -11.18 -26.49
N ILE A 110 10.63 -12.48 -26.67
CA ILE A 110 11.74 -13.38 -27.01
C ILE A 110 11.34 -14.20 -28.24
N THR A 111 12.31 -14.55 -29.07
CA THR A 111 12.13 -15.42 -30.24
C THR A 111 12.99 -16.66 -30.06
N ASP A 112 12.39 -17.83 -30.23
CA ASP A 112 13.10 -19.11 -30.15
C ASP A 112 13.81 -19.48 -31.46
N GLU A 113 14.56 -20.58 -31.46
CA GLU A 113 15.29 -21.10 -32.62
C GLU A 113 14.39 -21.53 -33.78
N HIS A 114 13.09 -21.69 -33.53
CA HIS A 114 12.09 -22.07 -34.53
C HIS A 114 11.29 -20.89 -35.07
N GLY A 115 11.57 -19.67 -34.59
CA GLY A 115 10.89 -18.44 -34.97
C GLY A 115 9.58 -18.19 -34.23
N SER A 116 9.25 -18.95 -33.18
CA SER A 116 8.11 -18.66 -32.30
C SER A 116 8.42 -17.44 -31.45
N VAL A 117 7.42 -16.59 -31.20
CA VAL A 117 7.54 -15.38 -30.38
C VAL A 117 6.75 -15.57 -29.09
N LEU A 118 7.44 -15.46 -27.96
CA LEU A 118 6.83 -15.44 -26.63
C LEU A 118 7.07 -14.08 -26.01
N GLY A 119 6.18 -13.64 -25.14
CA GLY A 119 6.38 -12.36 -24.47
C GLY A 119 5.34 -12.05 -23.44
N GLN A 120 5.43 -10.82 -22.95
CA GLN A 120 4.49 -10.26 -21.99
C GLN A 120 4.11 -8.84 -22.44
N GLU A 121 2.81 -8.59 -22.53
CA GLU A 121 2.27 -7.25 -22.76
C GLU A 121 1.86 -6.63 -21.43
N ILE A 122 2.30 -5.40 -21.20
CA ILE A 122 1.96 -4.59 -20.04
C ILE A 122 0.91 -3.56 -20.46
N ARG A 123 -0.25 -3.55 -19.81
CA ARG A 123 -1.34 -2.60 -20.08
C ARG A 123 -1.84 -1.96 -18.80
N PRO A 124 -2.09 -0.64 -18.76
CA PRO A 124 -2.70 -0.01 -17.60
C PRO A 124 -4.09 -0.59 -17.31
N LEU A 125 -4.50 -0.51 -16.05
CA LEU A 125 -5.90 -0.66 -15.67
C LEU A 125 -6.73 0.47 -16.28
N ASP A 126 -8.01 0.20 -16.57
CA ASP A 126 -8.88 1.21 -17.16
C ASP A 126 -9.31 2.23 -16.10
N ARG A 127 -9.72 1.75 -14.92
CA ARG A 127 -10.26 2.60 -13.86
C ARG A 127 -9.84 2.14 -12.47
N VAL A 128 -9.35 3.05 -11.63
CA VAL A 128 -8.92 2.75 -10.25
C VAL A 128 -9.51 3.71 -9.24
N GLY A 129 -9.84 3.19 -8.06
CA GLY A 129 -10.26 3.98 -6.91
C GLY A 129 -9.09 4.24 -5.97
N VAL A 130 -8.84 5.51 -5.62
CA VAL A 130 -7.86 5.92 -4.59
C VAL A 130 -8.63 6.36 -3.35
N TYR A 131 -8.51 5.58 -2.28
CA TYR A 131 -9.08 5.93 -0.98
C TYR A 131 -8.10 6.80 -0.20
N ILE A 132 -8.55 7.99 0.19
CA ILE A 132 -7.77 8.94 0.96
C ILE A 132 -8.43 9.08 2.34
N PRO A 133 -7.72 8.75 3.44
CA PRO A 133 -8.25 8.95 4.78
C PRO A 133 -8.59 10.42 5.05
N GLY A 134 -9.48 10.67 6.01
CA GLY A 134 -9.80 12.02 6.48
C GLY A 134 -10.32 12.03 7.92
N GLY A 135 -10.85 13.18 8.35
CA GLY A 135 -11.42 13.36 9.68
C GLY A 135 -10.41 13.76 10.76
N ARG A 136 -9.40 12.92 11.05
CA ARG A 136 -8.40 13.20 12.10
C ARG A 136 -7.27 14.15 11.66
N ALA A 137 -6.91 14.08 10.38
CA ALA A 137 -5.92 14.94 9.74
C ALA A 137 -6.17 14.98 8.22
N SER A 138 -5.48 15.89 7.53
CA SER A 138 -5.47 16.00 6.08
C SER A 138 -4.23 15.29 5.50
N TYR A 139 -4.40 14.51 4.44
CA TYR A 139 -3.33 13.67 3.87
C TYR A 139 -3.11 13.94 2.36
N PRO A 140 -2.68 15.15 1.98
CA PRO A 140 -2.38 15.45 0.58
C PRO A 140 -1.19 14.63 0.04
N SER A 141 -0.26 14.20 0.90
CA SER A 141 0.83 13.30 0.53
C SER A 141 0.30 11.95 0.03
N THR A 142 -0.66 11.33 0.74
CA THR A 142 -1.28 10.06 0.32
C THR A 142 -1.98 10.17 -1.03
N VAL A 143 -2.54 11.33 -1.35
CA VAL A 143 -3.10 11.59 -2.69
C VAL A 143 -2.00 11.46 -3.75
N LEU A 144 -0.87 12.14 -3.57
CA LEU A 144 0.25 12.08 -4.51
C LEU A 144 0.79 10.64 -4.62
N MET A 145 0.98 9.98 -3.47
CA MET A 145 1.55 8.63 -3.36
C MET A 145 0.67 7.53 -3.96
N THR A 146 -0.61 7.79 -4.19
CA THR A 146 -1.56 6.82 -4.80
C THR A 146 -1.92 7.18 -6.24
N ALA A 147 -2.20 8.44 -6.54
CA ALA A 147 -2.67 8.86 -7.86
C ALA A 147 -1.53 9.13 -8.86
N VAL A 148 -0.36 9.63 -8.44
CA VAL A 148 0.76 9.84 -9.36
C VAL A 148 1.24 8.52 -9.98
N PRO A 149 1.46 7.42 -9.23
CA PRO A 149 1.85 6.14 -9.83
C PRO A 149 0.78 5.60 -10.80
N ALA A 150 -0.51 5.75 -10.50
CA ALA A 150 -1.60 5.36 -11.39
C ALA A 150 -1.57 6.13 -12.71
N ARG A 151 -1.41 7.46 -12.65
CA ARG A 151 -1.26 8.32 -13.82
C ARG A 151 -0.03 7.95 -14.64
N VAL A 152 1.11 7.75 -13.99
CA VAL A 152 2.37 7.35 -14.66
C VAL A 152 2.25 5.99 -15.35
N ALA A 153 1.50 5.05 -14.76
CA ALA A 153 1.19 3.77 -15.39
C ALA A 153 0.29 3.90 -16.63
N GLY A 154 -0.42 5.02 -16.78
CA GLY A 154 -1.33 5.29 -17.89
C GLY A 154 -2.80 5.00 -17.61
N VAL A 155 -3.19 4.88 -16.33
CA VAL A 155 -4.60 4.72 -15.94
C VAL A 155 -5.37 5.98 -16.34
N ARG A 156 -6.49 5.81 -17.03
CA ARG A 156 -7.28 6.92 -17.58
C ARG A 156 -8.27 7.47 -16.57
N ASP A 157 -8.93 6.60 -15.83
CA ASP A 157 -9.93 6.99 -14.83
C ASP A 157 -9.39 6.75 -13.41
N ILE A 158 -9.07 7.84 -12.71
CA ILE A 158 -8.58 7.80 -11.32
C ILE A 158 -9.64 8.47 -10.45
N VAL A 159 -10.34 7.65 -9.68
CA VAL A 159 -11.48 8.06 -8.84
C VAL A 159 -11.03 8.25 -7.40
N LEU A 160 -11.06 9.48 -6.90
CA LEU A 160 -10.76 9.77 -5.50
C LEU A 160 -12.01 9.60 -4.64
N VAL A 161 -11.86 8.94 -3.50
CA VAL A 161 -12.86 8.95 -2.43
C VAL A 161 -12.22 9.43 -1.13
N THR A 162 -12.85 10.38 -0.47
CA THR A 162 -12.40 10.91 0.82
C THR A 162 -13.62 11.30 1.66
N PRO A 163 -13.65 11.01 2.97
CA PRO A 163 -14.75 11.46 3.83
C PRO A 163 -14.77 13.00 3.86
N PRO A 164 -15.95 13.63 3.82
CA PRO A 164 -16.09 15.07 4.01
C PRO A 164 -15.95 15.44 5.49
N GLY A 165 -15.70 16.72 5.75
CA GLY A 165 -15.97 17.31 7.06
C GLY A 165 -17.47 17.33 7.36
N ARG A 166 -17.83 17.62 8.62
CA ARG A 166 -19.23 17.79 9.04
C ARG A 166 -19.95 18.91 8.29
N ASP A 167 -19.21 19.87 7.78
CA ASP A 167 -19.69 20.96 6.92
C ASP A 167 -19.85 20.55 5.44
N GLY A 168 -19.58 19.28 5.11
CA GLY A 168 -19.63 18.74 3.76
C GLY A 168 -18.43 19.09 2.89
N ARG A 169 -17.39 19.74 3.43
CA ARG A 169 -16.23 20.18 2.66
C ARG A 169 -15.10 19.15 2.70
N VAL A 170 -14.33 19.11 1.62
CA VAL A 170 -13.03 18.42 1.60
C VAL A 170 -11.93 19.45 1.80
N ASP A 171 -10.85 19.03 2.46
CA ASP A 171 -9.68 19.88 2.66
C ASP A 171 -9.13 20.39 1.30
N PRO A 172 -8.95 21.71 1.11
CA PRO A 172 -8.41 22.28 -0.13
C PRO A 172 -7.05 21.71 -0.55
N THR A 173 -6.20 21.34 0.40
CA THR A 173 -4.87 20.76 0.11
C THR A 173 -4.99 19.37 -0.52
N VAL A 174 -5.96 18.56 -0.08
CA VAL A 174 -6.26 17.25 -0.68
C VAL A 174 -6.75 17.42 -2.11
N LEU A 175 -7.69 18.34 -2.34
CA LEU A 175 -8.23 18.59 -3.67
C LEU A 175 -7.17 19.10 -4.65
N ALA A 176 -6.32 20.02 -4.21
CA ALA A 176 -5.25 20.54 -5.05
C ALA A 176 -4.18 19.47 -5.36
N ALA A 177 -3.79 18.65 -4.38
CA ALA A 177 -2.90 17.53 -4.60
C ALA A 177 -3.49 16.52 -5.60
N ALA A 178 -4.80 16.23 -5.51
CA ALA A 178 -5.49 15.32 -6.41
C ALA A 178 -5.53 15.83 -7.85
N ARG A 179 -5.81 17.12 -8.03
CA ARG A 179 -5.75 17.73 -9.36
C ARG A 179 -4.35 17.67 -9.96
N MET A 180 -3.32 17.95 -9.14
CA MET A 180 -1.92 17.84 -9.55
C MET A 180 -1.52 16.40 -9.92
N ALA A 181 -2.04 15.41 -9.18
CA ALA A 181 -1.77 14.00 -9.38
C ALA A 181 -2.54 13.38 -10.56
N GLY A 182 -3.51 14.10 -11.14
CA GLY A 182 -4.28 13.63 -12.30
C GLY A 182 -5.54 12.84 -11.95
N VAL A 183 -6.11 13.04 -10.75
CA VAL A 183 -7.44 12.53 -10.41
C VAL A 183 -8.48 13.08 -11.39
N THR A 184 -9.35 12.21 -11.90
CA THR A 184 -10.34 12.57 -12.93
C THR A 184 -11.77 12.67 -12.39
N GLU A 185 -12.04 12.03 -11.25
CA GLU A 185 -13.35 12.01 -10.60
C GLU A 185 -13.17 11.98 -9.07
N GLY A 186 -14.09 12.57 -8.31
CA GLY A 186 -13.97 12.59 -6.85
C GLY A 186 -15.30 12.58 -6.11
N TRP A 187 -15.34 11.85 -4.98
CA TRP A 187 -16.53 11.69 -4.14
C TRP A 187 -16.23 11.92 -2.66
N LYS A 188 -17.16 12.62 -2.01
CA LYS A 188 -17.17 12.97 -0.58
C LYS A 188 -17.72 11.82 0.26
N ILE A 189 -17.05 10.67 0.24
CA ILE A 189 -17.45 9.45 0.95
C ILE A 189 -16.24 8.77 1.59
N GLY A 190 -16.42 8.19 2.78
CA GLY A 190 -15.37 7.47 3.51
C GLY A 190 -15.72 6.02 3.86
N GLY A 191 -14.92 5.42 4.74
CA GLY A 191 -15.20 4.13 5.37
C GLY A 191 -15.41 2.94 4.44
N ALA A 192 -16.04 1.90 4.99
CA ALA A 192 -16.37 0.68 4.25
C ALA A 192 -17.42 0.94 3.15
N GLN A 193 -18.27 1.96 3.32
CA GLN A 193 -19.27 2.33 2.33
C GLN A 193 -18.64 2.87 1.03
N ALA A 194 -17.54 3.64 1.13
CA ALA A 194 -16.80 4.09 -0.05
C ALA A 194 -16.13 2.92 -0.78
N ILE A 195 -15.56 1.98 -0.02
CA ILE A 195 -14.97 0.76 -0.61
C ILE A 195 -16.03 -0.09 -1.31
N GLY A 196 -17.19 -0.28 -0.69
CA GLY A 196 -18.32 -0.98 -1.31
C GLY A 196 -18.83 -0.28 -2.57
N ALA A 197 -18.92 1.06 -2.55
CA ALA A 197 -19.38 1.84 -3.71
C ALA A 197 -18.42 1.72 -4.89
N LEU A 198 -17.10 1.78 -4.64
CA LEU A 198 -16.09 1.59 -5.67
C LEU A 198 -16.04 0.14 -6.20
N ALA A 199 -16.22 -0.85 -5.32
CA ALA A 199 -16.12 -2.26 -5.68
C ALA A 199 -17.33 -2.73 -6.50
N TYR A 200 -18.54 -2.44 -6.01
CA TYR A 200 -19.78 -2.95 -6.59
C TYR A 200 -20.38 -1.99 -7.62
N GLY A 201 -20.02 -0.71 -7.54
CA GLY A 201 -20.73 0.36 -8.23
C GLY A 201 -22.09 0.66 -7.59
N THR A 202 -22.62 1.82 -7.90
CA THR A 202 -23.99 2.25 -7.59
C THR A 202 -24.65 2.81 -8.85
N SER A 203 -25.86 3.36 -8.74
CA SER A 203 -26.49 4.11 -9.83
C SER A 203 -25.74 5.38 -10.22
N THR A 204 -24.94 5.94 -9.30
CA THR A 204 -24.22 7.20 -9.49
C THR A 204 -22.71 7.00 -9.58
N ILE A 205 -22.14 6.05 -8.84
CA ILE A 205 -20.69 5.81 -8.74
C ILE A 205 -20.35 4.55 -9.54
N HIS A 206 -19.57 4.68 -10.61
CA HIS A 206 -19.20 3.52 -11.41
C HIS A 206 -18.13 2.67 -10.72
N ARG A 207 -18.27 1.35 -10.82
CA ARG A 207 -17.28 0.39 -10.30
C ARG A 207 -15.90 0.60 -10.91
N VAL A 208 -14.86 0.26 -10.16
CA VAL A 208 -13.45 0.34 -10.57
C VAL A 208 -12.86 -1.06 -10.73
N ASP A 209 -11.67 -1.17 -11.34
CA ASP A 209 -10.94 -2.43 -11.49
C ASP A 209 -10.08 -2.77 -10.27
N LYS A 210 -9.52 -1.74 -9.62
CA LYS A 210 -8.67 -1.87 -8.42
C LYS A 210 -8.90 -0.72 -7.45
N ILE A 211 -8.89 -1.01 -6.15
CA ILE A 211 -8.96 -0.01 -5.07
C ILE A 211 -7.62 0.01 -4.33
N VAL A 212 -7.03 1.19 -4.18
CA VAL A 212 -5.76 1.40 -3.48
C VAL A 212 -5.88 2.46 -2.39
N GLY A 213 -4.88 2.51 -1.51
CA GLY A 213 -4.76 3.54 -0.48
C GLY A 213 -4.96 2.98 0.93
N PRO A 214 -4.29 3.57 1.92
CA PRO A 214 -4.37 3.15 3.32
C PRO A 214 -5.69 3.58 3.93
N GLY A 215 -6.07 2.98 5.05
CA GLY A 215 -7.24 3.37 5.81
C GLY A 215 -7.25 2.75 7.18
N ASN A 216 -8.26 3.11 7.98
CA ASN A 216 -8.44 2.47 9.28
C ASN A 216 -8.84 0.99 9.12
N VAL A 217 -8.97 0.30 10.25
CA VAL A 217 -9.35 -1.12 10.29
C VAL A 217 -10.62 -1.47 9.49
N TYR A 218 -11.62 -0.59 9.44
CA TYR A 218 -12.85 -0.82 8.69
C TYR A 218 -12.61 -0.79 7.18
N VAL A 219 -11.78 0.15 6.71
CA VAL A 219 -11.38 0.27 5.30
C VAL A 219 -10.51 -0.91 4.90
N ALA A 220 -9.51 -1.26 5.71
CA ALA A 220 -8.64 -2.40 5.47
C ALA A 220 -9.42 -3.71 5.37
N LEU A 221 -10.36 -3.94 6.30
CA LEU A 221 -11.22 -5.11 6.26
C LEU A 221 -12.16 -5.08 5.06
N ALA A 222 -12.77 -3.92 4.74
CA ALA A 222 -13.63 -3.79 3.57
C ALA A 222 -12.88 -4.14 2.27
N LYS A 223 -11.65 -3.64 2.11
CA LYS A 223 -10.76 -3.99 0.98
C LYS A 223 -10.53 -5.50 0.93
N SER A 224 -10.23 -6.12 2.07
CA SER A 224 -10.07 -7.58 2.14
C SER A 224 -11.32 -8.34 1.73
N ARG A 225 -12.52 -7.83 2.01
CA ARG A 225 -13.80 -8.47 1.67
C ARG A 225 -14.17 -8.35 0.20
N VAL A 226 -13.82 -7.24 -0.45
CA VAL A 226 -14.11 -6.99 -1.86
C VAL A 226 -13.05 -7.52 -2.81
N PHE A 227 -11.92 -8.02 -2.29
CA PHE A 227 -10.89 -8.64 -3.11
C PHE A 227 -11.44 -9.85 -3.87
N GLY A 228 -11.27 -9.85 -5.19
CA GLY A 228 -11.83 -10.86 -6.10
C GLY A 228 -13.00 -10.34 -6.92
N ASP A 229 -13.81 -9.43 -6.37
CA ASP A 229 -14.74 -8.60 -7.16
C ASP A 229 -13.96 -7.45 -7.84
N VAL A 230 -12.98 -6.89 -7.11
CA VAL A 230 -11.99 -5.93 -7.61
C VAL A 230 -10.60 -6.30 -7.11
N GLY A 231 -9.56 -5.77 -7.76
CA GLY A 231 -8.21 -5.80 -7.22
C GLY A 231 -8.09 -4.91 -5.97
N ILE A 232 -7.15 -5.23 -5.09
CA ILE A 232 -6.65 -4.32 -4.06
C ILE A 232 -5.12 -4.28 -4.12
N ASP A 233 -4.51 -3.21 -3.64
CA ASP A 233 -3.07 -3.13 -3.38
C ASP A 233 -2.67 -4.09 -2.25
N MET A 234 -3.18 -3.85 -1.04
CA MET A 234 -2.90 -4.62 0.16
C MET A 234 -3.92 -4.34 1.27
N VAL A 235 -3.95 -5.24 2.25
CA VAL A 235 -4.67 -5.02 3.50
C VAL A 235 -3.71 -4.38 4.49
N ALA A 236 -3.82 -3.06 4.64
CA ALA A 236 -3.00 -2.32 5.59
C ALA A 236 -3.43 -2.63 7.04
N GLY A 237 -2.48 -3.05 7.87
CA GLY A 237 -2.55 -2.98 9.33
C GLY A 237 -2.03 -1.64 9.87
N PRO A 238 -1.88 -1.52 11.21
CA PRO A 238 -1.33 -0.32 11.85
C PRO A 238 0.09 -0.01 11.36
N SER A 239 0.43 1.28 11.24
CA SER A 239 1.74 1.71 10.77
C SER A 239 2.87 1.38 11.75
N GLU A 240 4.08 1.20 11.24
CA GLU A 240 5.22 0.71 12.02
C GLU A 240 6.59 1.19 11.54
N VAL A 241 7.42 1.61 12.50
CA VAL A 241 8.85 1.88 12.28
C VAL A 241 9.71 0.97 13.15
N VAL A 242 10.77 0.44 12.56
CA VAL A 242 11.86 -0.24 13.25
C VAL A 242 13.15 0.52 12.98
N VAL A 243 13.76 1.05 14.02
CA VAL A 243 15.07 1.70 13.97
C VAL A 243 16.12 0.71 14.45
N VAL A 244 17.08 0.36 13.59
CA VAL A 244 18.28 -0.38 13.98
C VAL A 244 19.43 0.60 14.16
N ALA A 245 19.96 0.68 15.37
CA ALA A 245 20.98 1.66 15.72
C ALA A 245 22.14 1.07 16.52
N ASP A 246 23.34 1.61 16.30
CA ASP A 246 24.55 1.29 17.08
C ASP A 246 24.86 2.39 18.10
N ALA A 247 25.92 2.19 18.90
CA ALA A 247 26.29 3.12 19.97
C ALA A 247 26.61 4.56 19.52
N MET A 248 26.90 4.79 18.23
CA MET A 248 27.22 6.10 17.66
C MET A 248 25.99 6.89 17.22
N ALA A 249 24.83 6.25 17.12
CA ALA A 249 23.60 6.93 16.74
C ALA A 249 23.20 7.97 17.80
N ASP A 250 22.71 9.12 17.34
CA ASP A 250 22.22 10.17 18.23
C ASP A 250 20.88 9.72 18.86
N PRO A 251 20.79 9.60 20.20
CA PRO A 251 19.55 9.20 20.87
C PRO A 251 18.38 10.15 20.60
N ALA A 252 18.66 11.44 20.34
CA ALA A 252 17.64 12.43 20.03
C ALA A 252 17.05 12.21 18.63
N TRP A 253 17.82 11.72 17.67
CA TRP A 253 17.32 11.42 16.32
C TRP A 253 16.43 10.19 16.37
N ILE A 254 16.91 9.10 16.99
CA ILE A 254 16.10 7.89 17.20
C ILE A 254 14.77 8.22 17.90
N ALA A 255 14.82 9.04 18.97
CA ALA A 255 13.60 9.45 19.67
C ALA A 255 12.63 10.22 18.75
N ALA A 256 13.15 11.10 17.89
CA ALA A 256 12.33 11.85 16.94
C ALA A 256 11.69 10.92 15.90
N ASP A 257 12.44 9.96 15.36
CA ASP A 257 11.94 9.01 14.35
C ASP A 257 10.86 8.08 14.94
N LEU A 258 11.09 7.57 16.17
CA LEU A 258 10.08 6.78 16.89
C LEU A 258 8.80 7.59 17.18
N LEU A 259 8.93 8.88 17.50
CA LEU A 259 7.80 9.76 17.77
C LEU A 259 7.04 10.15 16.50
N ALA A 260 7.74 10.38 15.39
CA ALA A 260 7.15 10.67 14.10
C ALA A 260 6.16 9.57 13.70
N GLN A 261 6.54 8.29 13.86
CA GLN A 261 5.61 7.20 13.61
C GLN A 261 4.49 7.13 14.67
N ALA A 262 4.83 7.28 15.96
CA ALA A 262 3.88 7.09 17.06
C ALA A 262 2.73 8.11 17.09
N GLU A 263 2.92 9.31 16.55
CA GLU A 263 1.87 10.34 16.54
C GLU A 263 0.74 10.10 15.54
N HIS A 264 0.90 9.16 14.60
CA HIS A 264 -0.11 8.86 13.58
C HIS A 264 -1.40 8.30 14.19
N ASP A 265 -1.31 7.21 14.95
CA ASP A 265 -2.44 6.45 15.48
C ASP A 265 -2.06 5.72 16.79
N PRO A 266 -2.98 5.55 17.76
CA PRO A 266 -2.71 4.81 18.99
C PRO A 266 -2.28 3.35 18.78
N MET A 267 -2.57 2.75 17.62
CA MET A 267 -2.13 1.41 17.25
C MET A 267 -0.77 1.38 16.55
N ALA A 268 -0.19 2.54 16.21
CA ALA A 268 1.10 2.64 15.55
C ALA A 268 2.21 2.03 16.42
N ARG A 269 3.24 1.50 15.79
CA ARG A 269 4.34 0.79 16.45
C ARG A 269 5.68 1.47 16.18
N ALA A 270 6.44 1.70 17.23
CA ALA A 270 7.79 2.27 17.13
C ALA A 270 8.78 1.41 17.93
N VAL A 271 9.75 0.81 17.25
CA VAL A 271 10.71 -0.13 17.86
C VAL A 271 12.13 0.30 17.60
N LEU A 272 12.93 0.38 18.65
CA LEU A 272 14.40 0.44 18.55
C LEU A 272 14.97 -0.97 18.72
N ILE A 273 15.92 -1.35 17.88
CA ILE A 273 16.75 -2.55 18.04
C ILE A 273 18.22 -2.11 18.07
N THR A 274 18.95 -2.48 19.11
CA THR A 274 20.36 -2.10 19.27
C THR A 274 21.17 -3.17 19.99
N ASP A 275 22.47 -3.25 19.70
CA ASP A 275 23.44 -4.04 20.45
C ASP A 275 24.11 -3.26 21.58
N ASP A 276 23.88 -1.94 21.67
CA ASP A 276 24.41 -1.08 22.74
C ASP A 276 23.61 -1.22 24.04
N ALA A 277 24.31 -1.29 25.17
CA ALA A 277 23.70 -1.46 26.48
C ALA A 277 23.03 -0.18 27.00
N GLU A 278 23.62 0.97 26.67
CA GLU A 278 23.29 2.27 27.26
C GLU A 278 22.30 3.05 26.39
N LEU A 279 22.27 2.79 25.08
CA LEU A 279 21.43 3.49 24.11
C LEU A 279 19.92 3.46 24.46
N PRO A 280 19.32 2.33 24.90
CA PRO A 280 17.90 2.32 25.29
C PRO A 280 17.58 3.35 26.39
N GLY A 281 18.44 3.48 27.40
CA GLY A 281 18.26 4.46 28.48
C GLY A 281 18.36 5.90 27.96
N ARG A 282 19.36 6.18 27.12
CA ARG A 282 19.54 7.51 26.49
C ARG A 282 18.36 7.89 25.59
N VAL A 283 17.85 6.94 24.80
CA VAL A 283 16.67 7.15 23.93
C VAL A 283 15.41 7.35 24.77
N GLN A 284 15.25 6.63 25.87
CA GLN A 284 14.11 6.82 26.77
C GLN A 284 14.06 8.23 27.38
N THR A 285 15.22 8.80 27.75
CA THR A 285 15.32 10.20 28.20
C THR A 285 14.90 11.15 27.09
N ALA A 286 15.49 11.01 25.89
CA ALA A 286 15.17 11.87 24.75
C ALA A 286 13.70 11.78 24.32
N LEU A 287 13.10 10.59 24.35
CA LEU A 287 11.67 10.38 24.08
C LEU A 287 10.81 11.16 25.07
N THR A 288 11.16 11.13 26.36
CA THR A 288 10.40 11.85 27.39
C THR A 288 10.43 13.35 27.13
N ASP A 289 11.63 13.90 26.88
CA ASP A 289 11.83 15.34 26.65
C ASP A 289 11.13 15.85 25.39
N GLN A 290 11.13 15.07 24.32
CA GLN A 290 10.52 15.45 23.04
C GLN A 290 9.00 15.28 23.07
N LEU A 291 8.49 14.21 23.69
CA LEU A 291 7.06 13.92 23.79
C LEU A 291 6.29 15.06 24.49
N GLU A 292 6.88 15.72 25.48
CA GLU A 292 6.24 16.85 26.17
C GLU A 292 5.90 18.02 25.23
N ARG A 293 6.68 18.21 24.17
CA ARG A 293 6.56 19.32 23.21
C ARG A 293 5.64 18.99 22.03
N LEU A 294 5.24 17.73 21.87
CA LEU A 294 4.40 17.32 20.74
C LEU A 294 2.94 17.71 20.94
N PRO A 295 2.31 18.38 19.95
CA PRO A 295 0.87 18.65 20.00
C PRO A 295 0.03 17.38 20.15
N ARG A 296 0.43 16.29 19.48
CA ARG A 296 -0.27 14.99 19.50
C ARG A 296 0.27 14.03 20.57
N ARG A 297 0.88 14.54 21.65
CA ARG A 297 1.52 13.74 22.70
C ARG A 297 0.65 12.62 23.30
N THR A 298 -0.67 12.82 23.42
CA THR A 298 -1.56 11.79 24.01
C THR A 298 -1.58 10.54 23.14
N ILE A 299 -1.68 10.73 21.81
CA ILE A 299 -1.69 9.62 20.84
C ILE A 299 -0.33 8.93 20.82
N ALA A 300 0.75 9.70 20.71
CA ALA A 300 2.10 9.16 20.71
C ALA A 300 2.44 8.41 22.01
N ALA A 301 2.03 8.94 23.17
CA ALA A 301 2.24 8.29 24.46
C ALA A 301 1.49 6.96 24.56
N GLU A 302 0.26 6.89 24.05
CA GLU A 302 -0.53 5.67 24.00
C GLU A 302 0.11 4.62 23.09
N ALA A 303 0.49 5.00 21.87
CA ALA A 303 1.18 4.13 20.91
C ALA A 303 2.49 3.58 21.47
N LEU A 304 3.34 4.43 22.05
CA LEU A 304 4.60 4.01 22.66
C LEU A 304 4.39 3.07 23.87
N ALA A 305 3.37 3.32 24.70
CA ALA A 305 3.11 2.51 25.88
C ALA A 305 2.56 1.13 25.53
N GLN A 306 1.66 1.04 24.56
CA GLN A 306 1.01 -0.23 24.20
C GLN A 306 1.86 -1.04 23.21
N ASN A 307 2.55 -0.37 22.29
CA ASN A 307 3.09 -0.97 21.07
C ASN A 307 4.60 -0.77 20.93
N GLY A 308 5.15 0.28 21.54
CA GLY A 308 6.56 0.60 21.43
C GLY A 308 7.45 -0.43 22.13
N ALA A 309 8.70 -0.58 21.68
CA ALA A 309 9.69 -1.37 22.40
C ALA A 309 11.13 -0.87 22.15
N LEU A 310 11.96 -0.94 23.17
CA LEU A 310 13.41 -0.82 23.06
C LEU A 310 14.02 -2.21 23.23
N VAL A 311 14.66 -2.74 22.19
CA VAL A 311 15.13 -4.13 22.16
C VAL A 311 16.64 -4.19 22.13
N ARG A 312 17.23 -4.84 23.13
CA ARG A 312 18.66 -5.16 23.16
C ARG A 312 18.94 -6.50 22.52
N VAL A 313 19.93 -6.55 21.64
CA VAL A 313 20.45 -7.77 20.99
C VAL A 313 21.95 -7.96 21.28
N ARG A 314 22.58 -9.03 20.79
CA ARG A 314 24.03 -9.27 21.00
C ARG A 314 24.90 -8.57 19.97
N SER A 315 24.37 -8.35 18.77
CA SER A 315 25.09 -7.78 17.64
C SER A 315 24.13 -7.17 16.63
N LEU A 316 24.63 -6.30 15.75
CA LEU A 316 23.85 -5.79 14.61
C LEU A 316 23.38 -6.90 13.65
N ASP A 317 24.08 -8.03 13.60
CA ASP A 317 23.66 -9.20 12.85
C ASP A 317 22.37 -9.80 13.42
N ASP A 318 22.30 -9.96 14.74
CA ASP A 318 21.07 -10.36 15.43
C ASP A 318 19.96 -9.30 15.23
N ALA A 319 20.32 -8.01 15.13
CA ALA A 319 19.36 -6.94 14.87
C ALA A 319 18.72 -7.07 13.47
N ALA A 320 19.52 -7.31 12.43
CA ALA A 320 19.01 -7.56 11.08
C ALA A 320 18.14 -8.82 11.02
N ASP A 321 18.55 -9.89 11.70
CA ASP A 321 17.77 -11.12 11.77
C ASP A 321 16.42 -10.88 12.47
N LEU A 322 16.39 -10.10 13.54
CA LEU A 322 15.15 -9.72 14.22
C LEU A 322 14.28 -8.79 13.34
N ALA A 323 14.87 -7.78 12.70
CA ALA A 323 14.15 -6.88 11.78
C ALA A 323 13.49 -7.66 10.63
N ASN A 324 14.23 -8.59 10.00
CA ASN A 324 13.69 -9.49 8.98
C ASN A 324 12.52 -10.34 9.48
N ARG A 325 12.53 -10.68 10.78
CA ARG A 325 11.45 -11.48 11.35
C ARG A 325 10.21 -10.65 11.66
N LEU A 326 10.39 -9.39 12.01
CA LEU A 326 9.30 -8.42 12.16
C LEU A 326 8.73 -8.02 10.80
N ALA A 327 9.58 -7.94 9.77
CA ALA A 327 9.23 -7.50 8.41
C ALA A 327 8.48 -6.16 8.40
N PRO A 328 9.13 -5.09 8.90
CA PRO A 328 8.46 -3.83 9.17
C PRO A 328 8.05 -3.09 7.89
N GLU A 329 7.03 -2.24 8.00
CA GLU A 329 6.70 -1.19 7.03
C GLU A 329 7.91 -0.28 6.77
N HIS A 330 8.42 0.39 7.81
CA HIS A 330 9.62 1.24 7.73
C HIS A 330 10.78 0.64 8.53
N LEU A 331 11.97 0.57 7.91
CA LEU A 331 13.22 0.16 8.56
C LEU A 331 14.28 1.24 8.42
N GLU A 332 14.76 1.78 9.52
CA GLU A 332 15.87 2.73 9.51
C GLU A 332 17.18 2.08 9.98
N LEU A 333 18.28 2.37 9.29
CA LEU A 333 19.62 1.85 9.58
C LEU A 333 20.52 3.00 10.04
N LEU A 334 20.47 3.31 11.34
CA LEU A 334 21.27 4.34 12.01
C LEU A 334 22.55 3.72 12.59
N VAL A 335 23.38 3.16 11.72
CA VAL A 335 24.63 2.48 12.09
C VAL A 335 25.81 3.03 11.30
N ARG A 336 27.04 2.80 11.77
CA ARG A 336 28.28 3.29 11.15
C ARG A 336 28.50 2.76 9.73
N VAL A 337 28.12 1.51 9.46
CA VAL A 337 28.33 0.84 8.16
C VAL A 337 27.00 0.29 7.63
N PRO A 338 26.05 1.17 7.25
CA PRO A 338 24.67 0.75 7.01
C PRO A 338 24.53 -0.10 5.74
N GLN A 339 25.43 0.03 4.76
CA GLN A 339 25.44 -0.78 3.54
C GLN A 339 25.72 -2.26 3.80
N ALA A 340 26.58 -2.58 4.77
CA ALA A 340 26.85 -3.97 5.16
C ALA A 340 25.60 -4.63 5.76
N LEU A 341 24.83 -3.86 6.54
CA LEU A 341 23.60 -4.32 7.15
C LEU A 341 22.44 -4.40 6.15
N LEU A 342 22.35 -3.43 5.23
CA LEU A 342 21.36 -3.42 4.14
C LEU A 342 21.40 -4.71 3.33
N GLY A 343 22.59 -5.22 2.99
CA GLY A 343 22.75 -6.49 2.28
C GLY A 343 22.20 -7.73 3.02
N ARG A 344 21.88 -7.60 4.31
CA ARG A 344 21.24 -8.65 5.13
C ARG A 344 19.72 -8.48 5.27
N ILE A 345 19.16 -7.35 4.87
CA ILE A 345 17.72 -7.10 4.96
C ILE A 345 17.02 -7.79 3.80
N ARG A 346 16.07 -8.66 4.14
CA ARG A 346 15.23 -9.45 3.23
C ARG A 346 13.79 -8.96 3.20
N HIS A 347 13.31 -8.40 4.32
CA HIS A 347 11.91 -8.00 4.48
C HIS A 347 11.81 -6.64 5.17
N ALA A 348 11.41 -5.64 4.41
CA ALA A 348 10.98 -4.32 4.87
C ALA A 348 10.18 -3.66 3.73
N GLY A 349 9.17 -2.84 4.06
CA GLY A 349 8.46 -2.05 3.05
C GLY A 349 9.39 -1.01 2.43
N ALA A 350 9.97 -0.16 3.26
CA ALA A 350 10.99 0.81 2.88
C ALA A 350 12.19 0.74 3.83
N VAL A 351 13.40 0.93 3.29
CA VAL A 351 14.63 0.98 4.08
C VAL A 351 15.29 2.36 3.95
N PHE A 352 15.50 3.00 5.08
CA PHE A 352 16.13 4.30 5.21
C PHE A 352 17.56 4.14 5.72
N VAL A 353 18.53 4.68 4.98
CA VAL A 353 19.94 4.35 5.16
C VAL A 353 20.71 5.57 5.66
N GLY A 354 21.28 5.47 6.87
CA GLY A 354 22.08 6.51 7.49
C GLY A 354 21.26 7.58 8.24
N GLY A 355 21.90 8.27 9.18
CA GLY A 355 21.20 9.18 10.11
C GLY A 355 20.65 10.48 9.53
N GLN A 356 20.91 10.79 8.25
CA GLN A 356 20.33 11.96 7.56
C GLN A 356 19.10 11.58 6.70
N THR A 357 18.57 10.38 6.91
CA THR A 357 17.49 9.81 6.10
C THR A 357 16.33 9.40 7.00
N PRO A 358 15.69 10.32 7.76
CA PRO A 358 14.54 9.96 8.59
C PRO A 358 13.35 9.54 7.71
N GLU A 359 12.48 8.67 8.23
CA GLU A 359 11.25 8.17 7.60
C GLU A 359 10.45 9.26 6.88
N VAL A 360 10.32 10.43 7.51
CA VAL A 360 9.60 11.59 6.99
C VAL A 360 10.07 12.03 5.59
N VAL A 361 11.33 11.80 5.22
CA VAL A 361 11.78 12.11 3.85
C VAL A 361 11.07 11.20 2.84
N GLY A 362 10.91 9.92 3.17
CA GLY A 362 10.17 8.93 2.39
C GLY A 362 8.68 9.25 2.28
N ASP A 363 8.07 9.61 3.41
CA ASP A 363 6.63 9.89 3.49
C ASP A 363 6.14 11.02 2.59
N TYR A 364 7.03 11.95 2.26
CA TYR A 364 6.63 13.19 1.59
C TYR A 364 7.34 13.42 0.26
N VAL A 365 8.67 13.29 0.19
CA VAL A 365 9.44 13.89 -0.91
C VAL A 365 10.48 12.99 -1.56
N ALA A 366 10.83 11.83 -1.00
CA ALA A 366 11.92 11.02 -1.54
C ALA A 366 11.65 10.57 -2.99
N GLY A 367 10.43 10.09 -3.26
CA GLY A 367 9.97 9.55 -4.54
C GLY A 367 9.15 8.26 -4.41
N PRO A 368 9.62 7.22 -3.70
CA PRO A 368 8.84 6.00 -3.45
C PRO A 368 7.53 6.28 -2.71
N SER A 369 6.52 5.44 -2.93
CA SER A 369 5.24 5.52 -2.23
C SER A 369 5.39 5.17 -0.75
N HIS A 370 4.73 5.94 0.11
CA HIS A 370 4.56 5.62 1.53
C HIS A 370 3.40 4.65 1.81
N VAL A 371 2.69 4.19 0.77
CA VAL A 371 1.65 3.17 0.92
C VAL A 371 2.35 1.83 0.93
N LEU A 372 2.67 1.37 2.14
CA LEU A 372 3.60 0.28 2.38
C LEU A 372 2.94 -0.91 3.09
N PRO A 373 3.51 -2.10 2.92
CA PRO A 373 3.02 -3.30 3.60
C PRO A 373 3.35 -3.25 5.09
N THR A 374 2.32 -3.35 5.93
CA THR A 374 2.45 -3.27 7.39
C THR A 374 2.18 -4.61 8.07
N ALA A 375 2.33 -4.69 9.40
CA ALA A 375 2.03 -5.85 10.23
C ALA A 375 2.72 -7.15 9.76
N GLY A 376 3.96 -7.03 9.27
CA GLY A 376 4.75 -8.17 8.80
C GLY A 376 4.43 -8.65 7.38
N THR A 377 3.56 -7.95 6.65
CA THR A 377 3.20 -8.31 5.27
C THR A 377 4.28 -7.98 4.25
N ALA A 378 5.32 -7.20 4.61
CA ALA A 378 6.51 -6.95 3.78
C ALA A 378 7.29 -8.24 3.41
N ARG A 379 6.86 -9.40 3.93
CA ARG A 379 7.33 -10.72 3.53
C ARG A 379 6.85 -11.19 2.16
N PHE A 380 5.70 -10.69 1.73
CA PHE A 380 5.02 -11.16 0.51
C PHE A 380 4.29 -10.04 -0.25
N SER A 381 4.23 -8.84 0.30
CA SER A 381 3.66 -7.64 -0.32
C SER A 381 4.77 -6.62 -0.59
N SER A 382 4.57 -5.81 -1.62
CA SER A 382 5.48 -4.74 -2.02
C SER A 382 4.90 -3.36 -1.68
N PRO A 383 5.74 -2.31 -1.60
CA PRO A 383 5.28 -0.91 -1.68
C PRO A 383 4.40 -0.66 -2.90
N LEU A 384 3.40 0.20 -2.76
CA LEU A 384 2.57 0.61 -3.89
C LEU A 384 3.44 1.21 -5.01
N GLY A 385 3.32 0.67 -6.22
CA GLY A 385 4.13 1.08 -7.37
C GLY A 385 3.33 1.15 -8.67
N THR A 386 3.98 1.59 -9.75
CA THR A 386 3.39 1.57 -11.11
C THR A 386 2.97 0.17 -11.55
N GLU A 387 3.64 -0.86 -11.03
CA GLU A 387 3.29 -2.25 -11.28
C GLU A 387 1.93 -2.67 -10.72
N ASP A 388 1.43 -1.96 -9.70
CA ASP A 388 0.10 -2.19 -9.14
C ASP A 388 -1.03 -1.73 -10.07
N PHE A 389 -0.72 -0.86 -11.01
CA PHE A 389 -1.69 -0.20 -11.90
C PHE A 389 -1.67 -0.75 -13.32
N VAL A 390 -1.01 -1.89 -13.53
CA VAL A 390 -0.94 -2.56 -14.83
C VAL A 390 -1.32 -4.03 -14.71
N THR A 391 -1.81 -4.59 -15.81
CA THR A 391 -1.95 -6.03 -16.01
C THR A 391 -0.81 -6.53 -16.89
N ARG A 392 -0.45 -7.80 -16.69
CA ARG A 392 0.58 -8.50 -17.46
C ARG A 392 -0.07 -9.65 -18.22
N THR A 393 -0.05 -9.60 -19.54
CA THR A 393 -0.66 -10.62 -20.40
C THR A 393 0.42 -11.39 -21.14
N SER A 394 0.49 -12.72 -20.95
CA SER A 394 1.37 -13.57 -21.75
C SER A 394 0.91 -13.60 -23.20
N VAL A 395 1.83 -13.34 -24.12
CA VAL A 395 1.59 -13.43 -25.56
C VAL A 395 2.39 -14.61 -26.11
N ILE A 396 1.71 -15.50 -26.82
CA ILE A 396 2.29 -16.74 -27.34
C ILE A 396 1.92 -16.84 -28.82
N GLU A 397 2.93 -16.73 -29.67
CA GLU A 397 2.81 -16.90 -31.12
C GLU A 397 3.77 -18.01 -31.55
N TYR A 398 3.23 -19.14 -31.98
CA TYR A 398 4.04 -20.30 -32.34
C TYR A 398 4.24 -20.38 -33.85
N ALA A 399 5.50 -20.47 -34.28
CA ALA A 399 5.82 -20.76 -35.67
C ALA A 399 5.42 -22.20 -36.02
N ALA A 400 5.15 -22.46 -37.30
CA ALA A 400 4.81 -23.81 -37.75
C ALA A 400 5.91 -24.84 -37.42
N GLY A 401 7.18 -24.46 -37.59
CA GLY A 401 8.32 -25.29 -37.22
C GLY A 401 8.41 -25.56 -35.72
N GLY A 402 8.11 -24.55 -34.89
CA GLY A 402 8.09 -24.68 -33.43
C GLY A 402 6.99 -25.65 -32.99
N LEU A 403 5.78 -25.54 -33.56
CA LEU A 403 4.67 -26.44 -33.22
C LEU A 403 4.98 -27.88 -33.64
N GLN A 404 5.62 -28.06 -34.80
CA GLN A 404 6.05 -29.36 -35.27
C GLN A 404 7.09 -29.99 -34.34
N ALA A 405 8.07 -29.21 -33.87
CA ALA A 405 9.07 -29.67 -32.90
C ALA A 405 8.45 -30.02 -31.54
N ALA A 406 7.46 -29.23 -31.07
CA ALA A 406 6.79 -29.46 -29.80
C ALA A 406 5.81 -30.66 -29.80
N LEU A 407 5.33 -31.08 -30.98
CA LEU A 407 4.23 -32.05 -31.11
C LEU A 407 4.46 -33.38 -30.37
N PRO A 408 5.64 -34.03 -30.43
CA PRO A 408 5.86 -35.29 -29.70
C PRO A 408 5.72 -35.12 -28.19
N HIS A 409 6.15 -33.96 -27.65
CA HIS A 409 6.07 -33.63 -26.24
C HIS A 409 4.62 -33.34 -25.83
N LEU A 410 3.90 -32.53 -26.61
CA LEU A 410 2.48 -32.23 -26.38
C LEU A 410 1.63 -33.52 -26.36
N ARG A 411 1.86 -34.43 -27.31
CA ARG A 411 1.21 -35.76 -27.31
C ARG A 411 1.48 -36.56 -26.05
N ALA A 412 2.75 -36.64 -25.63
CA ALA A 412 3.11 -37.39 -24.44
C ALA A 412 2.44 -36.82 -23.17
N LEU A 413 2.51 -35.49 -22.99
CA LEU A 413 1.94 -34.81 -21.83
C LEU A 413 0.41 -34.96 -21.77
N THR A 414 -0.28 -34.62 -22.87
CA THR A 414 -1.74 -34.71 -22.94
C THR A 414 -2.25 -36.15 -22.81
N ARG A 415 -1.48 -37.16 -23.22
CA ARG A 415 -1.82 -38.58 -22.99
C ARG A 415 -1.70 -38.97 -21.52
N ILE A 416 -0.63 -38.55 -20.84
CA ILE A 416 -0.42 -38.81 -19.41
C ILE A 416 -1.53 -38.15 -18.58
N GLU A 417 -1.98 -36.97 -19.00
CA GLU A 417 -3.07 -36.23 -18.35
C GLU A 417 -4.47 -36.70 -18.76
N GLY A 418 -4.59 -37.59 -19.76
CA GLY A 418 -5.88 -38.05 -20.29
C GLY A 418 -6.65 -37.00 -21.08
N LEU A 419 -6.01 -35.91 -21.53
CA LEU A 419 -6.61 -34.78 -22.23
C LEU A 419 -6.53 -34.93 -23.75
N ALA A 420 -7.19 -35.95 -24.30
CA ALA A 420 -7.12 -36.28 -25.74
C ALA A 420 -7.47 -35.10 -26.67
N GLY A 421 -8.44 -34.26 -26.29
CA GLY A 421 -8.81 -33.07 -27.04
C GLY A 421 -7.70 -32.00 -27.13
N HIS A 422 -6.89 -31.85 -26.07
CA HIS A 422 -5.75 -30.92 -26.08
C HIS A 422 -4.67 -31.39 -27.06
N GLY A 423 -4.34 -32.69 -27.05
CA GLY A 423 -3.39 -33.27 -27.99
C GLY A 423 -3.87 -33.12 -29.44
N ALA A 424 -5.14 -33.45 -29.70
CA ALA A 424 -5.75 -33.33 -31.02
C ALA A 424 -5.69 -31.90 -31.60
N ALA A 425 -5.83 -30.88 -30.75
CA ALA A 425 -5.74 -29.48 -31.17
C ALA A 425 -4.36 -29.12 -31.77
N ALA A 426 -3.28 -29.67 -31.23
CA ALA A 426 -1.94 -29.50 -31.81
C ALA A 426 -1.76 -30.34 -33.08
N GLU A 427 -2.24 -31.59 -33.06
CA GLU A 427 -2.08 -32.53 -34.17
C GLU A 427 -2.72 -32.08 -35.48
N VAL A 428 -3.95 -31.55 -35.42
CA VAL A 428 -4.67 -31.11 -36.63
C VAL A 428 -3.97 -29.95 -37.34
N ARG A 429 -3.21 -29.14 -36.61
CA ARG A 429 -2.46 -27.99 -37.16
C ARG A 429 -1.18 -28.43 -37.85
N VAL A 430 -0.50 -29.44 -37.32
CA VAL A 430 0.71 -30.01 -37.94
C VAL A 430 0.35 -30.92 -39.12
N ASN A 431 -0.78 -31.63 -39.04
CA ASN A 431 -1.24 -32.59 -40.06
C ASN A 431 -2.62 -32.21 -40.64
N PRO A 432 -2.75 -31.11 -41.39
CA PRO A 432 -4.05 -30.59 -41.86
C PRO A 432 -4.80 -31.51 -42.84
N LYS A 433 -4.18 -32.60 -43.34
CA LYS A 433 -4.78 -33.51 -44.34
C LYS A 433 -5.63 -34.66 -43.77
N ALA A 434 -5.83 -34.75 -42.45
CA ALA A 434 -6.60 -35.84 -41.85
C ALA A 434 -8.12 -35.59 -41.74
N GLY A 435 -8.62 -34.38 -42.01
CA GLY A 435 -10.03 -33.99 -41.77
C GLY A 435 -10.92 -33.83 -43.01
N GLY A 436 -10.47 -34.20 -44.21
CA GLY A 436 -11.16 -33.89 -45.46
C GLY A 436 -11.14 -35.02 -46.48
N LYS A 437 -11.72 -36.18 -46.13
CA LYS A 437 -12.30 -37.12 -47.09
C LYS A 437 -13.66 -37.56 -46.54
N GLY A 438 -14.68 -36.75 -46.80
CA GLY A 438 -16.06 -37.25 -46.74
C GLY A 438 -16.31 -38.20 -47.94
N PRO A 439 -17.11 -39.25 -47.77
CA PRO A 439 -17.64 -40.02 -48.90
C PRO A 439 -18.55 -39.18 -49.80
#